data_AF-A0A3L6QF58-F1
#
_entry.id   AF-A0A3L6QF58-F1
#
_cell.length_a   1.000
_cell.length_b   1.000
_cell.length_c   1.000
_cell.angle_alpha   90.00
_cell.angle_beta   90.00
_cell.angle_gamma   90.00
#
_symmetry.space_group_name_H-M   'P 1'
#
loop_
_entity.id
_entity.type
_entity.pdbx_description
1 polymer ?
#
loop_
_entity_poly.entity_id
_entity_poly.type
_entity_poly.pdbx_seq_one_letter_code
_entity_poly.pdbx_strand_id
1 'polypeptide(L)'
;MSLKSIVGQLKEMRDGIGNMSRRAGGTDERAGHGRAGSRHSWPGLWAEQPQRLGQGQEGSQQQQHQGRWANLPPELLLDVIQRVEASEATWPARRQVVACAHVCRSWREITKEVVKTLEECGRITFPISLKQPGPREQPVQCFVRRDRATSTYLLYLGLSPSLNVENDKLLLAAHKGPKAASASGKKVA
;
A
#
# COMPACT_ATOMS: atom_id res chain seq x y z
N MET A 1 -14.02 -28.91 31.35
CA MET A 1 -14.44 -28.43 30.01
C MET A 1 -13.45 -28.96 28.98
N SER A 2 -13.87 -29.91 28.15
CA SER A 2 -12.97 -30.72 27.29
C SER A 2 -12.76 -30.07 25.91
N LEU A 3 -11.49 -29.93 25.48
CA LEU A 3 -11.05 -29.36 24.20
C LEU A 3 -11.66 -30.03 22.95
N LYS A 4 -12.30 -31.20 23.12
CA LYS A 4 -12.99 -31.93 22.05
C LYS A 4 -14.30 -31.25 21.61
N SER A 5 -14.91 -30.42 22.46
CA SER A 5 -16.19 -29.74 22.15
C SER A 5 -16.02 -28.57 21.17
N ILE A 6 -14.84 -27.91 21.17
CA ILE A 6 -14.58 -26.72 20.34
C ILE A 6 -14.28 -27.12 18.89
N VAL A 7 -13.64 -28.28 18.69
CA VAL A 7 -13.33 -28.80 17.35
C VAL A 7 -14.58 -29.29 16.61
N GLY A 8 -15.62 -29.72 17.34
CA GLY A 8 -16.93 -30.06 16.77
C GLY A 8 -17.66 -28.84 16.19
N GLN A 9 -17.71 -27.74 16.95
CA GLN A 9 -18.39 -26.50 16.52
C GLN A 9 -17.76 -25.81 15.31
N LEU A 10 -16.42 -25.90 15.14
CA LEU A 10 -15.75 -25.32 13.96
C LEU A 10 -15.94 -26.15 12.68
N LYS A 11 -16.26 -27.45 12.80
CA LYS A 11 -16.54 -28.30 11.64
C LYS A 11 -17.95 -28.10 11.10
N GLU A 12 -18.90 -27.73 11.96
CA GLU A 12 -20.32 -27.55 11.63
C GLU A 12 -20.63 -26.22 10.92
N MET A 13 -19.78 -25.19 11.08
CA MET A 13 -19.94 -23.91 10.38
C MET A 13 -19.40 -23.91 8.93
N ARG A 14 -18.73 -24.98 8.48
CA ARG A 14 -18.10 -25.05 7.16
C ARG A 14 -19.03 -25.55 6.04
N ASP A 15 -20.16 -26.18 6.39
CA ASP A 15 -21.06 -26.80 5.41
C ASP A 15 -22.36 -25.98 5.18
N GLY A 16 -22.43 -24.74 5.69
CA GLY A 16 -23.67 -23.95 5.79
C GLY A 16 -23.88 -22.80 4.79
N ILE A 17 -23.17 -22.73 3.66
CA ILE A 17 -23.48 -21.71 2.62
C ILE A 17 -23.82 -22.42 1.31
N GLY A 18 -25.02 -23.01 1.32
CA GLY A 18 -25.69 -23.55 0.16
C GLY A 18 -26.20 -22.44 -0.76
N ASN A 19 -25.71 -22.48 -2.00
CA ASN A 19 -26.45 -22.30 -3.24
C ASN A 19 -27.93 -21.86 -3.12
N MET A 20 -28.26 -20.66 -3.61
CA MET A 20 -29.61 -20.36 -4.11
C MET A 20 -29.52 -19.83 -5.55
N SER A 21 -29.81 -20.73 -6.48
CA SER A 21 -30.28 -20.44 -7.83
C SER A 21 -31.78 -20.12 -7.79
N ARG A 22 -32.22 -19.02 -8.43
CA ARG A 22 -33.51 -18.96 -9.14
C ARG A 22 -33.40 -18.06 -10.37
N ARG A 23 -33.89 -18.58 -11.50
CA ARG A 23 -34.14 -17.91 -12.77
C ARG A 23 -35.53 -17.25 -12.77
N ALA A 24 -35.74 -16.42 -13.81
CA ALA A 24 -36.94 -15.72 -14.27
C ALA A 24 -37.15 -14.34 -13.63
N GLY A 25 -37.40 -13.24 -14.34
CA GLY A 25 -37.60 -12.95 -15.76
C GLY A 25 -38.22 -11.55 -15.88
N GLY A 26 -38.00 -10.84 -16.98
CA GLY A 26 -38.90 -9.77 -17.45
C GLY A 26 -38.59 -8.31 -17.06
N THR A 27 -38.37 -7.53 -18.14
CA THR A 27 -38.74 -6.12 -18.38
C THR A 27 -37.94 -4.93 -17.80
N ASP A 28 -37.79 -3.99 -18.73
CA ASP A 28 -37.12 -2.70 -18.79
C ASP A 28 -37.65 -1.67 -17.76
N GLU A 29 -36.76 -0.84 -17.21
CA GLU A 29 -36.85 0.63 -17.13
C GLU A 29 -36.04 1.24 -15.97
N ARG A 30 -35.21 2.21 -16.37
CA ARG A 30 -34.72 3.43 -15.70
C ARG A 30 -34.65 3.58 -14.17
N ALA A 31 -33.46 4.08 -13.81
CA ALA A 31 -33.14 5.03 -12.74
C ALA A 31 -33.13 4.52 -11.28
N GLY A 32 -31.94 4.61 -10.66
CA GLY A 32 -31.78 4.44 -9.23
C GLY A 32 -30.33 4.65 -8.79
N HIS A 33 -30.05 5.83 -8.23
CA HIS A 33 -28.83 6.13 -7.50
C HIS A 33 -28.59 5.12 -6.36
N GLY A 34 -27.36 4.63 -6.24
CA GLY A 34 -26.91 3.82 -5.11
C GLY A 34 -25.40 3.94 -4.90
N ARG A 35 -25.01 4.85 -4.01
CA ARG A 35 -23.65 4.94 -3.45
C ARG A 35 -23.44 3.78 -2.48
N ALA A 36 -22.37 2.99 -2.66
CA ALA A 36 -21.49 2.50 -1.59
C ALA A 36 -20.50 1.46 -2.14
N GLY A 37 -19.21 1.67 -1.91
CA GLY A 37 -18.23 0.58 -2.04
C GLY A 37 -16.81 1.02 -2.33
N SER A 38 -15.97 0.95 -1.29
CA SER A 38 -14.51 0.81 -1.34
C SER A 38 -13.65 2.06 -1.57
N ARG A 39 -13.34 2.72 -0.44
CA ARG A 39 -12.29 3.75 -0.32
C ARG A 39 -10.92 3.09 -0.19
N HIS A 40 -10.24 2.81 -1.30
CA HIS A 40 -8.77 2.65 -1.29
C HIS A 40 -8.19 3.12 -2.63
N SER A 41 -8.58 4.31 -3.09
CA SER A 41 -7.92 4.93 -4.23
C SER A 41 -6.72 5.73 -3.70
N TRP A 42 -5.53 5.17 -3.87
CA TRP A 42 -4.28 5.88 -3.62
C TRP A 42 -4.20 7.07 -4.58
N PRO A 43 -3.97 8.31 -4.12
CA PRO A 43 -3.72 9.42 -5.03
C PRO A 43 -2.56 9.06 -5.93
N GLY A 44 -2.81 9.17 -7.24
CA GLY A 44 -1.90 8.78 -8.29
C GLY A 44 -0.53 9.39 -8.13
N LEU A 45 0.44 8.60 -8.60
CA LEU A 45 1.70 9.01 -9.20
C LEU A 45 2.10 10.47 -8.99
N TRP A 46 3.20 10.66 -8.26
CA TRP A 46 4.33 11.51 -8.64
C TRP A 46 4.28 12.01 -10.10
N ALA A 47 3.42 12.98 -10.38
CA ALA A 47 3.59 13.85 -11.52
C ALA A 47 4.68 14.83 -11.11
N GLU A 48 5.92 14.44 -11.37
CA GLU A 48 7.04 15.37 -11.55
C GLU A 48 6.58 16.41 -12.57
N GLN A 49 6.13 17.56 -12.07
CA GLN A 49 5.76 18.69 -12.91
C GLN A 49 7.05 19.51 -13.14
N PRO A 50 7.56 19.63 -14.37
CA PRO A 50 8.73 20.44 -14.64
C PRO A 50 8.41 21.90 -14.33
N GLN A 51 9.33 22.56 -13.62
CA GLN A 51 9.23 23.97 -13.27
C GLN A 51 9.07 24.81 -14.54
N ARG A 52 7.92 25.48 -14.67
CA ARG A 52 7.72 26.53 -15.67
C ARG A 52 8.37 27.80 -15.13
N LEU A 53 9.50 28.19 -15.71
CA LEU A 53 10.04 29.54 -15.62
C LEU A 53 8.95 30.55 -16.04
N GLY A 54 8.64 31.49 -15.16
CA GLY A 54 7.78 32.64 -15.44
C GLY A 54 7.86 33.63 -14.29
N GLN A 55 8.60 34.71 -14.50
CA GLN A 55 8.70 35.86 -13.60
C GLN A 55 7.34 36.56 -13.46
N GLY A 56 6.98 36.93 -12.23
CA GLY A 56 5.85 37.82 -11.94
C GLY A 56 5.63 37.90 -10.44
N GLN A 57 5.71 39.10 -9.88
CA GLN A 57 5.52 39.43 -8.47
C GLN A 57 4.22 38.87 -7.89
N GLU A 58 4.31 38.24 -6.71
CA GLU A 58 3.33 38.33 -5.61
C GLU A 58 3.90 37.59 -4.39
N GLY A 59 4.82 38.25 -3.68
CA GLY A 59 5.32 37.79 -2.39
C GLY A 59 4.35 38.17 -1.28
N SER A 60 3.40 37.28 -0.94
CA SER A 60 2.71 37.28 0.37
C SER A 60 1.62 36.19 0.54
N GLN A 61 1.70 35.03 -0.12
CA GLN A 61 0.63 34.00 0.01
C GLN A 61 1.09 32.54 0.22
N GLN A 62 2.39 32.28 0.42
CA GLN A 62 2.86 30.92 0.81
C GLN A 62 2.95 30.69 2.32
N GLN A 63 2.58 31.67 3.15
CA GLN A 63 2.69 31.58 4.61
C GLN A 63 1.51 30.85 5.28
N GLN A 64 0.44 30.54 4.56
CA GLN A 64 -0.76 29.97 5.17
C GLN A 64 -0.67 28.43 5.24
N HIS A 65 -0.34 27.95 6.44
CA HIS A 65 -0.27 26.55 6.91
C HIS A 65 1.06 25.78 6.74
N GLN A 66 2.20 26.40 7.02
CA GLN A 66 3.33 25.59 7.52
C GLN A 66 2.99 25.11 8.95
N GLY A 67 2.86 23.80 9.14
CA GLY A 67 2.57 23.21 10.45
C GLY A 67 3.66 23.53 11.47
N ARG A 68 3.35 23.44 12.78
CA ARG A 68 4.30 23.75 13.87
C ARG A 68 5.65 23.01 13.77
N TRP A 69 5.64 21.85 13.14
CA TRP A 69 6.81 21.00 12.90
C TRP A 69 7.69 21.45 11.72
N ALA A 70 7.21 22.32 10.84
CA ALA A 70 7.93 22.77 9.65
C ALA A 70 9.11 23.71 9.96
N ASN A 71 9.07 24.39 11.12
CA ASN A 71 10.04 25.40 11.53
C ASN A 71 11.14 24.87 12.48
N LEU A 72 11.29 23.55 12.59
CA LEU A 72 12.36 22.96 13.41
C LEU A 72 13.73 23.18 12.75
N PRO A 73 14.79 23.44 13.54
CA PRO A 73 16.16 23.43 13.03
C PRO A 73 16.46 22.10 12.32
N PRO A 74 17.08 22.13 11.12
CA PRO A 74 17.40 20.92 10.35
C PRO A 74 18.22 19.89 11.14
N GLU A 75 19.12 20.34 12.01
CA GLU A 75 19.99 19.50 12.84
C GLU A 75 19.17 18.70 13.86
N LEU A 76 18.17 19.34 14.48
CA LEU A 76 17.28 18.69 15.42
C LEU A 76 16.34 17.71 14.70
N LEU A 77 15.86 18.09 13.52
CA LEU A 77 15.04 17.22 12.67
C LEU A 77 15.82 15.97 12.23
N LEU A 78 17.08 16.14 11.83
CA LEU A 78 17.98 15.03 11.48
C LEU A 78 18.16 14.07 12.66
N ASP A 79 18.48 14.58 13.86
CA ASP A 79 18.67 13.76 15.06
C ASP A 79 17.39 13.00 15.43
N VAL A 80 16.22 13.65 15.39
CA VAL A 80 14.92 13.00 15.63
C VAL A 80 14.70 11.85 14.65
N ILE A 81 14.88 12.08 13.35
CA ILE A 81 14.65 11.04 12.33
C ILE A 81 15.69 9.91 12.45
N GLN A 82 16.95 10.22 12.73
CA GLN A 82 18.00 9.21 12.96
C GLN A 82 17.66 8.30 14.13
N ARG A 83 17.16 8.86 15.24
CA ARG A 83 16.73 8.07 16.40
C ARG A 83 15.54 7.17 16.06
N VAL A 84 14.56 7.68 15.31
CA VAL A 84 13.41 6.88 14.86
C VAL A 84 13.85 5.77 13.90
N GLU A 85 14.75 6.05 12.96
CA GLU A 85 15.28 5.03 12.03
C GLU A 85 16.10 3.94 12.75
N ALA A 86 16.79 4.30 13.82
CA ALA A 86 17.55 3.37 14.66
C ALA A 86 16.63 2.49 15.53
N SER A 87 15.56 3.05 16.12
CA SER A 87 14.65 2.30 16.98
C SER A 87 13.63 1.45 16.20
N GLU A 88 13.14 1.95 15.07
CA GLU A 88 12.03 1.35 14.32
C GLU A 88 12.51 0.49 13.13
N ALA A 89 13.30 -0.54 13.43
CA ALA A 89 13.94 -1.38 12.42
C ALA A 89 12.97 -2.36 11.72
N THR A 90 11.98 -2.88 12.44
CA THR A 90 11.06 -3.93 11.96
C THR A 90 9.66 -3.40 11.72
N TRP A 91 8.96 -4.00 10.77
CA TRP A 91 7.53 -3.75 10.60
C TRP A 91 6.73 -4.45 11.72
N PRO A 92 5.68 -3.84 12.31
CA PRO A 92 4.97 -2.61 11.91
C PRO A 92 5.57 -1.30 12.44
N ALA A 93 6.48 -1.37 13.41
CA ALA A 93 7.14 -0.23 14.06
C ALA A 93 7.72 0.78 13.05
N ARG A 94 8.34 0.27 11.98
CA ARG A 94 8.90 1.04 10.86
C ARG A 94 7.90 1.95 10.11
N ARG A 95 6.59 1.87 10.39
CA ARG A 95 5.60 2.87 9.96
C ARG A 95 5.91 4.27 10.47
N GLN A 96 6.54 4.41 11.64
CA GLN A 96 6.87 5.73 12.19
C GLN A 96 7.85 6.49 11.30
N VAL A 97 8.84 5.80 10.71
CA VAL A 97 9.76 6.40 9.72
C VAL A 97 8.99 6.94 8.51
N VAL A 98 7.99 6.19 8.05
CA VAL A 98 7.12 6.66 6.94
C VAL A 98 6.29 7.86 7.40
N ALA A 99 5.78 7.86 8.63
CA ALA A 99 5.01 8.97 9.18
C ALA A 99 5.84 10.26 9.26
N CYS A 100 7.13 10.19 9.63
CA CYS A 100 8.05 11.34 9.59
C CYS A 100 8.06 11.99 8.19
N ALA A 101 8.17 11.18 7.13
CA ALA A 101 8.18 11.70 5.76
C ALA A 101 6.86 12.35 5.29
N HIS A 102 5.76 12.16 6.03
CA HIS A 102 4.45 12.73 5.70
C HIS A 102 4.13 14.03 6.44
N VAL A 103 4.98 14.48 7.38
CA VAL A 103 4.73 15.68 8.19
C VAL A 103 4.68 16.94 7.33
N CYS A 104 5.74 17.21 6.57
CA CYS A 104 5.82 18.30 5.59
C CYS A 104 7.02 18.08 4.64
N ARG A 105 7.28 19.03 3.73
CA ARG A 105 8.36 18.92 2.73
C ARG A 105 9.75 18.79 3.36
N SER A 106 10.09 19.60 4.35
CA SER A 106 11.42 19.56 4.99
C SER A 106 11.68 18.22 5.70
N TRP A 107 10.69 17.73 6.44
CA TRP A 107 10.73 16.39 7.05
C TRP A 107 10.90 15.28 6.02
N ARG A 108 10.18 15.37 4.89
CA ARG A 108 10.27 14.39 3.82
C ARG A 108 11.68 14.30 3.23
N GLU A 109 12.30 15.42 2.91
CA GLU A 109 13.63 15.41 2.29
C GLU A 109 14.68 14.88 3.26
N ILE A 110 14.69 15.33 4.52
CA ILE A 110 15.62 14.78 5.53
C ILE A 110 15.35 13.30 5.79
N THR A 111 14.09 12.85 5.79
CA THR A 111 13.80 11.42 5.98
C THR A 111 14.37 10.57 4.86
N LYS A 112 14.37 11.04 3.61
CA LYS A 112 15.00 10.31 2.50
C LYS A 112 16.52 10.25 2.64
N GLU A 113 17.14 11.30 3.16
CA GLU A 113 18.60 11.34 3.39
C GLU A 113 19.01 10.38 4.51
N VAL A 114 18.20 10.28 5.57
CA VAL A 114 18.48 9.38 6.70
C VAL A 114 18.24 7.91 6.33
N VAL A 115 17.17 7.62 5.58
CA VAL A 115 16.84 6.25 5.19
C VAL A 115 17.75 5.80 4.06
N LYS A 116 18.71 4.94 4.41
CA LYS A 116 19.62 4.29 3.46
C LYS A 116 18.87 3.55 2.35
N THR A 117 19.57 3.31 1.24
CA THR A 117 19.01 2.56 0.11
C THR A 117 18.66 1.13 0.48
N LEU A 118 17.79 0.49 -0.31
CA LEU A 118 17.45 -0.91 -0.08
C LEU A 118 18.69 -1.82 -0.12
N GLU A 119 19.64 -1.53 -1.01
CA GLU A 119 20.89 -2.28 -1.15
C GLU A 119 21.75 -2.25 0.13
N GLU A 120 21.78 -1.14 0.85
CA GLU A 120 22.61 -0.95 2.04
C GLU A 120 21.96 -1.43 3.33
N CYS A 121 20.66 -1.18 3.51
CA CYS A 121 19.98 -1.49 4.79
C CYS A 121 19.13 -2.75 4.76
N GLY A 122 18.73 -3.25 3.59
CA GLY A 122 17.82 -4.38 3.46
C GLY A 122 16.41 -4.13 3.99
N ARG A 123 16.06 -2.88 4.27
CA ARG A 123 14.75 -2.51 4.82
C ARG A 123 13.94 -1.79 3.77
N ILE A 124 12.84 -2.41 3.35
CA ILE A 124 11.85 -1.73 2.49
C ILE A 124 11.10 -0.75 3.39
N THR A 125 11.33 0.55 3.24
CA THR A 125 10.60 1.62 3.96
C THR A 125 9.53 2.22 3.05
N PHE A 126 9.96 2.80 1.93
CA PHE A 126 9.10 3.49 0.97
C PHE A 126 8.70 2.60 -0.20
N PRO A 127 7.58 2.88 -0.88
CA PRO A 127 7.18 2.13 -2.08
C PRO A 127 8.23 2.18 -3.20
N ILE A 128 8.95 3.30 -3.34
CA ILE A 128 10.00 3.45 -4.36
C ILE A 128 11.16 2.47 -4.18
N SER A 129 11.42 2.01 -2.95
CA SER A 129 12.47 1.04 -2.65
C SER A 129 12.25 -0.30 -3.36
N LEU A 130 11.01 -0.66 -3.72
CA LEU A 130 10.72 -1.87 -4.50
C LEU A 130 11.28 -1.83 -5.93
N LYS A 131 11.63 -0.65 -6.43
CA LYS A 131 12.28 -0.47 -7.74
C LYS A 131 13.80 -0.39 -7.65
N GLN A 132 14.36 -0.38 -6.43
CA GLN A 132 15.80 -0.30 -6.21
C GLN A 132 16.43 -1.70 -6.19
N PRO A 133 17.74 -1.81 -6.44
CA PRO A 133 18.47 -3.05 -6.22
C PRO A 133 18.27 -3.57 -4.78
N GLY A 134 18.13 -4.89 -4.66
CA GLY A 134 18.09 -5.56 -3.35
C GLY A 134 19.47 -5.66 -2.71
N PRO A 135 19.56 -6.03 -1.42
CA PRO A 135 20.82 -6.26 -0.75
C PRO A 135 21.57 -7.44 -1.37
N ARG A 136 22.90 -7.32 -1.43
CA ARG A 136 23.76 -8.38 -1.97
C ARG A 136 23.98 -9.54 -1.00
N GLU A 137 24.10 -9.20 0.28
CA GLU A 137 24.50 -10.16 1.31
C GLU A 137 23.31 -10.91 1.92
N GLN A 138 22.16 -10.25 2.06
CA GLN A 138 21.00 -10.81 2.76
C GLN A 138 19.73 -10.65 1.94
N PRO A 139 19.05 -11.74 1.56
CA PRO A 139 17.84 -11.66 0.78
C PRO A 139 16.69 -11.05 1.60
N VAL A 140 15.88 -10.21 0.95
CA VAL A 140 14.65 -9.70 1.54
C VAL A 140 13.59 -10.81 1.51
N GLN A 141 13.21 -11.27 2.70
CA GLN A 141 12.24 -12.36 2.85
C GLN A 141 10.81 -11.85 2.64
N CYS A 142 10.06 -12.53 1.78
CA CYS A 142 8.68 -12.23 1.47
C CYS A 142 7.84 -13.51 1.36
N PHE A 143 6.53 -13.40 1.56
CA PHE A 143 5.59 -14.49 1.31
C PHE A 143 4.43 -14.03 0.41
N VAL A 144 3.86 -14.96 -0.34
CA VAL A 144 2.72 -14.70 -1.23
C VAL A 144 1.45 -15.29 -0.64
N ARG A 145 0.42 -14.47 -0.49
CA ARG A 145 -0.94 -14.91 -0.15
C ARG A 145 -1.82 -14.85 -1.39
N ARG A 146 -2.53 -15.93 -1.67
CA ARG A 146 -3.50 -15.99 -2.76
C ARG A 146 -4.92 -15.91 -2.22
N ASP A 147 -5.68 -14.94 -2.71
CA ASP A 147 -7.13 -14.95 -2.63
C ASP A 147 -7.68 -15.60 -3.91
N ARG A 148 -8.32 -16.77 -3.73
CA ARG A 148 -8.89 -17.53 -4.86
C ARG A 148 -10.21 -16.93 -5.37
N ALA A 149 -10.98 -16.26 -4.52
CA ALA A 149 -12.27 -15.69 -4.91
C ALA A 149 -12.09 -14.55 -5.91
N THR A 150 -11.10 -13.70 -5.66
CA THR A 150 -10.78 -12.54 -6.51
C THR A 150 -9.66 -12.80 -7.53
N SER A 151 -9.05 -14.00 -7.49
CA SER A 151 -7.83 -14.31 -8.25
C SER A 151 -6.70 -13.28 -8.02
N THR A 152 -6.56 -12.83 -6.77
CA THR A 152 -5.56 -11.85 -6.35
C THR A 152 -4.38 -12.53 -5.65
N TYR A 153 -3.18 -12.07 -5.96
CA TYR A 153 -1.93 -12.46 -5.33
C TYR A 153 -1.38 -11.24 -4.61
N LEU A 154 -1.13 -11.38 -3.32
CA LEU A 154 -0.63 -10.32 -2.45
C LEU A 154 0.76 -10.73 -1.96
N LEU A 155 1.75 -9.89 -2.21
CA LEU A 155 3.12 -10.07 -1.74
C LEU A 155 3.30 -9.29 -0.43
N TYR A 156 3.72 -9.98 0.62
CA TYR A 156 3.96 -9.40 1.93
C TYR A 156 5.43 -9.54 2.35
N LEU A 157 5.93 -8.59 3.12
CA LEU A 157 7.25 -8.67 3.76
C LEU A 157 7.21 -9.64 4.94
N GLY A 158 8.21 -10.52 5.04
CA GLY A 158 8.38 -11.47 6.14
C GLY A 158 8.44 -12.93 5.67
N LEU A 159 8.66 -13.84 6.64
CA LEU A 159 8.75 -15.28 6.40
C LEU A 159 7.39 -15.98 6.33
N SER A 160 6.44 -15.51 7.13
CA SER A 160 5.13 -16.12 7.26
C SER A 160 4.10 -15.06 7.65
N PRO A 161 2.80 -15.31 7.42
CA PRO A 161 1.74 -14.41 7.87
C PRO A 161 1.81 -14.21 9.37
N SER A 162 1.77 -12.96 9.82
CA SER A 162 1.66 -12.70 11.25
C SER A 162 0.27 -13.07 11.77
N LEU A 163 0.15 -13.25 13.09
CA LEU A 163 -1.13 -13.53 13.76
C LEU A 163 -2.16 -12.41 13.52
N ASN A 164 -1.69 -11.18 13.31
CA ASN A 164 -2.53 -10.04 12.97
C ASN A 164 -2.13 -9.49 11.60
N VAL A 165 -2.96 -9.74 10.58
CA VAL A 165 -2.75 -9.32 9.19
C VAL A 165 -2.48 -7.81 9.06
N GLU A 166 -3.02 -6.98 9.96
CA GLU A 166 -2.76 -5.53 9.95
C GLU A 166 -1.29 -5.20 10.19
N ASN A 167 -0.56 -6.09 10.85
CA ASN A 167 0.87 -5.98 11.11
C ASN A 167 1.73 -6.48 9.96
N ASP A 168 1.17 -7.11 8.91
CA ASP A 168 1.96 -7.49 7.74
C ASP A 168 2.20 -6.27 6.84
N LYS A 169 3.37 -6.19 6.20
CA LYS A 169 3.63 -5.13 5.21
C LYS A 169 3.25 -5.62 3.83
N LEU A 170 2.17 -5.09 3.26
CA LEU A 170 1.85 -5.33 1.86
C LEU A 170 2.86 -4.59 0.96
N LEU A 171 3.46 -5.32 0.02
CA LEU A 171 4.43 -4.78 -0.95
C LEU A 171 3.80 -4.61 -2.33
N LEU A 172 3.15 -5.65 -2.83
CA LEU A 172 2.55 -5.67 -4.17
C LEU A 172 1.24 -6.44 -4.17
N ALA A 173 0.34 -6.04 -5.06
CA ALA A 173 -0.89 -6.76 -5.38
C ALA A 173 -0.94 -7.00 -6.88
N ALA A 174 -1.25 -8.23 -7.28
CA ALA A 174 -1.44 -8.62 -8.66
C ALA A 174 -2.77 -9.35 -8.81
N HIS A 175 -3.53 -9.02 -9.84
CA HIS A 175 -4.80 -9.68 -10.14
C HIS A 175 -4.70 -10.37 -11.51
N LYS A 176 -5.27 -11.56 -11.64
CA LYS A 176 -5.39 -12.21 -12.95
C LYS A 176 -6.59 -11.63 -13.68
N GLY A 177 -6.34 -10.75 -14.65
CA GLY A 177 -7.35 -10.27 -15.58
C GLY A 177 -7.80 -11.34 -16.57
N PRO A 178 -9.02 -11.23 -17.12
CA PRO A 178 -9.44 -12.06 -18.25
C PRO A 178 -8.48 -11.84 -19.42
N LYS A 179 -8.04 -12.93 -20.05
CA LYS A 179 -7.15 -12.87 -21.22
C LYS A 179 -7.91 -12.19 -22.35
N ALA A 180 -7.39 -11.08 -22.88
CA ALA A 180 -7.99 -10.45 -24.06
C ALA A 180 -7.99 -11.47 -25.20
N ALA A 181 -9.18 -11.85 -25.69
CA ALA A 181 -9.30 -12.63 -26.90
C ALA A 181 -8.79 -11.75 -28.05
N SER A 182 -7.66 -12.11 -28.65
CA SER A 182 -7.22 -11.51 -29.90
C SER A 182 -8.30 -11.77 -30.94
N ALA A 183 -9.07 -10.73 -31.30
CA ALA A 183 -9.99 -10.77 -32.42
C ALA A 183 -9.16 -10.86 -33.72
N SER A 184 -8.75 -12.08 -34.08
CA SER A 184 -8.27 -12.39 -35.41
C SER A 184 -9.47 -12.46 -36.36
N GLY A 185 -9.46 -11.59 -37.37
CA GLY A 185 -10.10 -11.86 -38.65
C GLY A 185 -11.55 -11.38 -38.81
N LYS A 186 -11.69 -10.25 -39.51
CA LYS A 186 -12.47 -10.17 -40.75
C LYS A 186 -12.14 -8.86 -41.48
N LYS A 187 -11.15 -8.92 -42.38
CA LYS A 187 -11.20 -8.13 -43.61
C LYS A 187 -12.30 -8.80 -44.45
N VAL A 188 -13.39 -8.09 -44.70
CA VAL A 188 -14.27 -8.40 -45.83
C VAL A 188 -14.16 -7.18 -46.72
N ALA A 189 -13.76 -7.47 -47.97
CA ALA A 189 -13.62 -6.52 -49.05
C ALA A 189 -14.96 -5.93 -49.47
#